data_AF-A0A497K370-F1
#
_entry.id   AF-A0A497K370-F1
#
_cell.length_a   1.000
_cell.length_b   1.000
_cell.length_c   1.000
_cell.angle_alpha   90.00
_cell.angle_beta   90.00
_cell.angle_gamma   90.00
#
_symmetry.space_group_name_H-M   'P 1'
#
loop_
_entity.id
_entity.type
_entity.pdbx_description
1 polymer ?
#
loop_
_entity_poly.entity_id
_entity_poly.type
_entity_poly.pdbx_seq_one_letter_code
_entity_poly.pdbx_strand_id
1 'polypeptide(L)'
;SRLRLEWTPADPGMKRLKELLKILVSLKRPPKRAVKLCPKCGSPDISLSSSLDSWLTPEQYVCRKCGYKGPVVLEVDVEEDESVQS
;
A
#
# COMPACT_ATOMS: atom_id res chain seq x y z
N SER A 1 -53.14 22.32 1.96
CA SER A 1 -52.47 22.13 0.65
C SER A 1 -51.10 21.52 0.90
N ARG A 2 -50.95 20.22 0.61
CA ARG A 2 -49.78 19.40 0.95
C ARG A 2 -48.73 19.56 -0.15
N LEU A 3 -47.71 20.40 0.05
CA LEU A 3 -46.56 20.48 -0.84
C LEU A 3 -45.70 19.22 -0.65
N ARG A 4 -45.89 18.25 -1.55
CA ARG A 4 -45.08 17.05 -1.68
C ARG A 4 -43.76 17.50 -2.35
N LEU A 5 -42.71 17.72 -1.58
CA LEU A 5 -41.36 17.90 -2.12
C LEU A 5 -40.84 16.53 -2.55
N GLU A 6 -40.93 16.24 -3.84
CA GLU A 6 -40.34 15.04 -4.45
C GLU A 6 -38.81 15.23 -4.51
N TRP A 7 -38.09 14.43 -3.74
CA TRP A 7 -36.63 14.31 -3.81
C TRP A 7 -36.25 13.66 -5.14
N THR A 8 -35.54 14.39 -6.03
CA THR A 8 -35.05 13.82 -7.29
C THR A 8 -33.63 13.26 -7.12
N PRO A 9 -33.31 12.09 -7.69
CA PRO A 9 -32.06 11.36 -7.41
C PRO A 9 -30.80 11.92 -8.11
N ALA A 10 -30.79 13.17 -8.58
CA ALA A 10 -29.70 13.70 -9.40
C ALA A 10 -29.29 15.14 -9.02
N ASP A 11 -28.65 15.27 -7.86
CA ASP A 11 -27.90 16.47 -7.48
C ASP A 11 -26.79 16.80 -8.53
N PRO A 12 -26.84 17.97 -9.21
CA PRO A 12 -25.88 18.34 -10.27
C PRO A 12 -24.44 18.51 -9.78
N GLY A 13 -24.22 18.68 -8.47
CA GLY A 13 -22.91 18.89 -7.84
C GLY A 13 -22.00 17.66 -7.88
N MET A 14 -22.54 16.46 -8.07
CA MET A 14 -21.77 15.21 -8.02
C MET A 14 -20.95 14.93 -9.29
N LYS A 15 -21.26 15.58 -10.42
CA LYS A 15 -20.58 15.31 -11.70
C LYS A 15 -19.14 15.82 -11.70
N ARG A 16 -18.91 17.02 -11.14
CA ARG A 16 -17.57 17.62 -11.06
C ARG A 16 -16.66 16.87 -10.08
N LEU A 17 -17.21 16.43 -8.95
CA LEU A 17 -16.46 15.63 -7.98
C LEU A 17 -16.02 14.29 -8.55
N LYS A 18 -16.87 13.61 -9.32
CA LYS A 18 -16.51 12.36 -10.01
C LYS A 18 -15.37 12.54 -11.01
N GLU A 19 -15.36 13.64 -11.77
CA GLU A 19 -14.26 13.95 -12.69
C GLU A 19 -12.94 14.21 -11.94
N LEU A 20 -12.98 14.94 -10.82
CA LEU A 20 -11.80 15.16 -9.99
C LEU A 20 -11.25 13.84 -9.39
N LEU A 21 -12.14 12.96 -8.92
CA LEU A 21 -11.74 11.64 -8.40
C LEU A 21 -11.09 10.77 -9.48
N LYS A 22 -11.58 10.81 -10.73
CA LYS A 22 -10.95 10.07 -11.84
C LYS A 22 -9.51 10.52 -12.08
N ILE A 23 -9.26 11.83 -12.08
CA ILE A 23 -7.90 12.37 -12.25
C ILE A 23 -6.98 11.91 -11.12
N LEU A 24 -7.46 11.94 -9.86
CA LEU A 24 -6.69 11.45 -8.71
C LEU A 24 -6.36 9.96 -8.81
N VAL A 25 -7.29 9.14 -9.31
CA VAL A 25 -7.05 7.71 -9.57
C VAL A 25 -6.04 7.53 -10.70
N SER A 26 -6.13 8.29 -11.79
CA SER A 26 -5.19 8.23 -12.92
C SER A 26 -3.77 8.69 -12.56
N LEU A 27 -3.62 9.53 -11.52
CA LEU A 27 -2.31 9.96 -11.01
C LEU A 27 -1.72 8.98 -9.99
N LYS A 28 -2.46 7.96 -9.56
CA LYS A 28 -1.99 6.99 -8.57
C LYS A 28 -0.94 6.08 -9.20
N ARG A 29 0.29 6.14 -8.70
CA ARG A 29 1.34 5.20 -9.11
C ARG A 29 0.99 3.79 -8.63
N PRO A 30 1.23 2.74 -9.44
CA PRO A 30 1.10 1.37 -8.98
C PRO A 30 2.03 1.14 -7.78
N PRO A 31 1.58 0.41 -6.75
CA PRO A 31 2.45 0.09 -5.64
C PRO A 31 3.62 -0.75 -6.17
N LYS A 32 4.85 -0.26 -5.97
CA LYS A 32 6.04 -1.08 -6.22
C LYS A 32 5.97 -2.30 -5.31
N ARG A 33 5.96 -3.49 -5.90
CA ARG A 33 6.06 -4.74 -5.15
C ARG A 33 7.52 -4.93 -4.79
N ALA A 34 7.88 -4.64 -3.54
CA ALA A 34 9.20 -4.93 -3.01
C ALA A 34 9.10 -6.06 -1.98
N VAL A 35 10.04 -6.99 -2.03
CA VAL A 35 10.19 -8.05 -1.04
C VAL A 35 11.30 -7.66 -0.06
N LYS A 36 11.02 -7.77 1.24
CA LYS A 36 12.00 -7.54 2.30
C LYS A 36 12.73 -8.84 2.61
N LEU A 37 14.06 -8.81 2.57
CA LEU A 37 14.94 -9.93 2.85
C LEU A 37 15.92 -9.60 3.99
N CYS A 38 16.42 -10.63 4.65
CA CYS A 38 17.48 -10.50 5.64
C CYS A 38 18.80 -10.03 4.99
N PRO A 39 19.44 -8.95 5.48
CA PRO A 39 20.68 -8.43 4.89
C PRO A 39 21.89 -9.34 5.12
N LYS A 40 21.82 -10.29 6.07
CA LYS A 40 22.91 -11.22 6.37
C LYS A 40 22.87 -12.49 5.53
N CYS A 41 21.69 -13.05 5.27
CA CYS A 41 21.55 -14.38 4.67
C CYS A 41 20.56 -14.46 3.50
N GLY A 42 19.94 -13.34 3.12
CA GLY A 42 18.97 -13.25 2.02
C GLY A 42 17.63 -13.94 2.28
N SER A 43 17.38 -14.46 3.49
CA SER A 43 16.12 -15.14 3.79
C SER A 43 14.94 -14.16 3.81
N PRO A 44 13.78 -14.54 3.24
CA PRO A 44 12.54 -13.77 3.37
C PRO A 44 11.86 -13.97 4.74
N ASP A 45 12.35 -14.89 5.57
CA ASP A 45 11.82 -15.14 6.91
C ASP A 45 12.38 -14.12 7.92
N ILE A 46 11.95 -12.88 7.72
CA ILE A 46 12.29 -11.71 8.52
C ILE A 46 11.00 -10.97 8.90
N SER A 47 10.88 -10.59 10.18
CA SER A 47 9.68 -9.92 10.71
C SER A 47 10.05 -8.85 11.73
N LEU A 48 9.13 -7.93 12.02
CA LEU A 48 9.30 -7.01 13.15
C LEU A 48 9.48 -7.78 14.47
N SER A 49 10.22 -7.18 15.40
CA SER A 49 10.55 -7.77 16.68
C SER A 49 9.39 -7.64 17.68
N SER A 50 8.55 -6.63 17.49
CA SER A 50 7.39 -6.33 18.31
C SER A 50 6.27 -5.76 17.44
N SER A 51 5.01 -5.89 17.90
CA SER A 51 3.85 -5.22 17.30
C SER A 51 3.85 -3.70 17.50
N LEU A 52 4.69 -3.20 18.43
CA LEU A 52 4.82 -1.77 18.71
C LEU A 52 5.88 -1.08 17.83
N ASP A 53 6.70 -1.86 17.13
CA ASP A 53 7.67 -1.35 16.16
C ASP A 53 6.92 -0.62 15.03
N SER A 54 7.52 0.44 14.47
CA SER A 54 6.92 1.37 13.50
C SER A 54 5.85 2.33 14.07
N TRP A 55 5.27 2.06 15.25
CA TRP A 55 4.37 2.99 15.93
C TRP A 55 5.10 3.72 17.07
N LEU A 56 5.47 3.01 18.13
CA LEU A 56 6.03 3.60 19.35
C LEU A 56 7.56 3.48 19.37
N THR A 57 8.08 2.37 18.86
CA THR A 57 9.52 2.10 18.79
C THR A 57 10.01 2.10 17.34
N PRO A 58 11.28 2.46 17.09
CA PRO A 58 11.88 2.30 15.77
C PRO A 58 11.78 0.86 15.29
N GLU A 59 11.74 0.67 13.97
CA GLU A 59 11.70 -0.66 13.39
C GLU A 59 12.90 -1.49 13.83
N GLN A 60 12.63 -2.70 14.32
CA GLN A 60 13.62 -3.71 14.63
C GLN A 60 13.17 -5.01 13.99
N TYR A 61 13.99 -5.57 13.11
CA TYR A 61 13.69 -6.80 12.41
C TYR A 61 14.44 -7.97 13.03
N VAL A 62 13.82 -9.14 13.04
CA VAL A 62 14.40 -10.41 13.46
C VAL A 62 14.29 -11.42 12.32
N CYS A 63 15.42 -12.02 11.92
CA CYS A 63 15.44 -13.13 10.96
C CYS A 63 15.41 -14.47 11.70
N ARG A 64 14.41 -15.31 11.41
CA ARG A 64 14.28 -16.62 12.06
C ARG A 64 15.31 -17.64 11.58
N LYS A 65 15.89 -17.44 10.38
CA LYS A 65 16.89 -18.33 9.80
C LYS A 65 18.29 -18.16 10.38
N CYS A 66 18.77 -16.93 10.58
CA CYS A 66 20.17 -16.66 10.98
C CYS A 66 20.32 -15.87 12.28
N GLY A 67 19.21 -15.46 12.91
CA GLY A 67 19.25 -14.69 14.16
C GLY A 67 19.67 -13.23 14.01
N TYR A 68 19.72 -12.68 12.79
CA TYR A 68 19.89 -11.23 12.61
C TYR A 68 18.84 -10.46 13.41
N LYS A 69 19.27 -9.44 14.15
CA LYS A 69 18.42 -8.47 14.83
C LYS A 69 18.92 -7.06 14.55
N GLY A 70 18.09 -6.19 13.99
CA GLY A 70 18.45 -4.81 13.72
C GLY A 70 17.48 -4.06 12.80
N PRO A 71 17.72 -2.76 12.54
CA PRO A 71 16.77 -1.89 11.85
C PRO A 71 16.81 -1.99 10.31
N VAL A 72 17.69 -2.81 9.74
CA VAL A 72 17.95 -2.82 8.29
C VAL A 72 17.39 -4.07 7.63
N VAL A 73 16.72 -3.88 6.49
CA VAL A 73 16.28 -4.94 5.59
C VAL A 73 16.86 -4.71 4.19
N LEU A 74 16.98 -5.78 3.41
CA LEU A 74 17.27 -5.70 1.99
C LEU A 74 15.94 -5.66 1.23
N GLU A 75 15.63 -4.56 0.57
CA GLU A 75 14.46 -4.45 -0.31
C GLU A 75 14.85 -4.80 -1.74
N VAL A 76 14.15 -5.77 -2.32
CA VAL A 76 14.34 -6.19 -3.72
C VAL A 76 13.05 -5.89 -4.46
N ASP A 77 13.16 -5.08 -5.51
CA ASP A 77 12.05 -4.80 -6.42
C ASP A 77 11.68 -6.10 -7.17
N VAL A 78 10.40 -6.45 -7.17
CA VAL A 78 9.86 -7.51 -8.01
C VAL A 78 9.40 -6.85 -9.29
N GLU A 79 10.19 -6.99 -10.34
CA GLU A 79 9.73 -6.65 -11.69
C GLU A 79 8.59 -7.63 -12.04
N GLU A 80 7.37 -7.10 -12.18
CA GLU A 80 6.33 -7.83 -12.88
C GLU A 80 6.71 -7.79 -14.36
N ASP A 81 6.99 -8.94 -14.97
CA ASP A 81 7.11 -9.08 -16.43
C ASP A 81 5.83 -8.54 -17.08
N GLU A 82 5.84 -7.26 -17.47
CA GLU A 82 4.88 -6.63 -18.37
C GLU A 82 5.14 -7.13 -19.81
N SER A 83 5.21 -8.46 -20.01
CA SER A 83 5.28 -9.10 -21.33
C SER A 83 4.33 -10.29 -21.44
N VAL A 84 3.06 -10.07 -21.09
CA VAL A 84 1.94 -10.78 -21.72
C VAL A 84 0.91 -9.72 -22.13
N GLN A 85 1.20 -9.01 -23.21
CA GLN A 85 0.18 -8.32 -24.01
C GLN A 85 0.01 -9.08 -25.32
N SER A 86 -1.23 -9.50 -25.54
CA SER A 86 -1.80 -10.20 -26.68
C SER A 86 -1.59 -9.56 -28.03
#